data_AF-A0A946JQ24-F1
#
_entry.id   AF-A0A946JQ24-F1
#
_cell.length_a   1.000
_cell.length_b   1.000
_cell.length_c   1.000
_cell.angle_alpha   90.00
_cell.angle_beta   90.00
_cell.angle_gamma   90.00
#
_symmetry.space_group_name_H-M   'P 1'
#
loop_
_entity.id
_entity.type
_entity.pdbx_description
1 polymer ?
#
loop_
_entity_poly.entity_id
_entity_poly.type
_entity_poly.pdbx_seq_one_letter_code
_entity_poly.pdbx_strand_id
1 'polypeptide(L)'
;MECCGPGYSSPSEAIKAPREKLLYTISIYTGTGIQKPDYLATIDVDPKSETFSQVIHRLEMPGIGDELHHMGWNACSSCFDDGSMSRKYLLLPGVRSNNIHIVDTATDPRTPSLYKVINGADIKSKTNLSGPHTVHCLGSEIIISMLGDAKGEAPGGYLHLNKDFEIQGRWENSMGNIKFGYDFWYQPRHNIMVSSEWAAPNTFMPGFDLEEVGHLKYGREIHFWDFEKREPIETMYLGEDGLLPLEVKFHHDPDSSHGFCGAALSSNVIHWWKDKNEKWQWEKIIDVENAPHPEWPLPVPGVMSAILISMDDKYLYLNNWLHGDMRQYDISDPHNPKLTGQVWM
;
A
#
# COMPACT_ATOMS: atom_id res chain seq x y z
N MET A 1 12.13 5.35 -32.60
CA MET A 1 10.80 4.76 -32.32
C MET A 1 10.69 4.71 -30.82
N GLU A 2 10.12 5.75 -30.20
CA GLU A 2 9.67 5.72 -28.81
C GLU A 2 8.43 4.82 -28.78
N CYS A 3 8.63 3.49 -28.70
CA CYS A 3 7.53 2.55 -28.89
C CYS A 3 6.78 2.21 -27.60
N CYS A 4 7.21 2.72 -26.44
CA CYS A 4 6.58 2.42 -25.16
C CYS A 4 6.77 3.54 -24.13
N GLY A 5 5.76 3.66 -23.27
CA GLY A 5 5.73 4.43 -22.04
C GLY A 5 6.50 3.75 -20.90
N PRO A 6 6.20 4.07 -19.64
CA PRO A 6 7.01 3.65 -18.50
C PRO A 6 6.83 2.16 -18.14
N GLY A 7 7.89 1.57 -17.57
CA GLY A 7 7.84 0.22 -17.02
C GLY A 7 7.97 -0.87 -18.09
N TYR A 8 7.14 -1.90 -17.99
CA TYR A 8 7.27 -3.16 -18.73
C TYR A 8 5.91 -3.66 -19.21
N SER A 9 5.86 -4.30 -20.37
CA SER A 9 4.62 -4.81 -20.97
C SER A 9 4.02 -6.01 -20.23
N SER A 10 4.80 -6.71 -19.42
CA SER A 10 4.39 -7.89 -18.66
C SER A 10 5.29 -8.11 -17.43
N PRO A 11 4.85 -8.93 -16.46
CA PRO A 11 5.70 -9.38 -15.36
C PRO A 11 6.97 -10.09 -15.84
N SER A 12 6.88 -10.89 -16.91
CA SER A 12 8.03 -11.63 -17.46
C SER A 12 9.09 -10.72 -18.08
N GLU A 13 8.71 -9.59 -18.66
CA GLU A 13 9.66 -8.57 -19.11
C GLU A 13 10.23 -7.77 -17.92
N ALA A 14 9.43 -7.51 -16.88
CA ALA A 14 9.90 -6.86 -15.65
C ALA A 14 10.99 -7.67 -14.94
N ILE A 15 10.86 -8.99 -14.88
CA ILE A 15 11.86 -9.89 -14.28
C ILE A 15 13.22 -9.83 -15.02
N LYS A 16 13.20 -9.64 -16.34
CA LYS A 16 14.41 -9.57 -17.17
C LYS A 16 15.10 -8.21 -17.11
N ALA A 17 14.46 -7.22 -16.50
CA ALA A 17 14.95 -5.86 -16.47
C ALA A 17 16.28 -5.73 -15.71
N PRO A 18 17.06 -4.67 -15.96
CA PRO A 18 18.24 -4.37 -15.17
C PRO A 18 17.87 -4.24 -13.68
N ARG A 19 18.78 -4.72 -12.82
CA ARG A 19 18.65 -4.56 -11.36
C ARG A 19 18.65 -3.09 -10.98
N GLU A 20 17.88 -2.78 -9.94
CA GLU A 20 17.85 -1.48 -9.29
C GLU A 20 19.24 -1.06 -8.80
N LYS A 21 19.51 0.25 -8.89
CA LYS A 21 20.77 0.86 -8.44
C LYS A 21 20.56 1.88 -7.33
N LEU A 22 19.33 2.32 -7.13
CA LEU A 22 18.93 3.27 -6.12
C LEU A 22 17.67 2.74 -5.42
N LEU A 23 17.60 2.94 -4.11
CA LEU A 23 16.37 2.79 -3.34
C LEU A 23 15.97 4.14 -2.77
N TYR A 24 14.69 4.45 -2.87
CA TYR A 24 14.08 5.57 -2.15
C TYR A 24 13.34 4.99 -0.96
N THR A 25 13.53 5.57 0.22
CA THR A 25 12.79 5.16 1.42
C THR A 25 12.40 6.39 2.23
N ILE A 26 11.21 6.32 2.81
CA ILE A 26 10.70 7.33 3.72
C ILE A 26 11.40 7.19 5.07
N SER A 27 11.66 8.31 5.73
CA SER A 27 12.12 8.35 7.11
C SER A 27 11.37 9.42 7.88
N ILE A 28 10.92 9.07 9.09
CA ILE A 28 10.08 9.94 9.90
C ILE A 28 10.76 10.35 11.20
N TYR A 29 10.51 11.58 11.63
CA TYR A 29 10.74 12.04 13.00
C TYR A 29 9.44 12.12 13.80
N THR A 30 8.28 12.12 13.14
CA THR A 30 6.97 12.04 13.81
C THR A 30 6.96 10.88 14.81
N GLY A 31 6.54 11.15 16.05
CA GLY A 31 6.51 10.17 17.15
C GLY A 31 7.83 10.02 17.94
N THR A 32 8.95 10.54 17.45
CA THR A 32 10.28 10.41 18.12
C THR A 32 10.56 11.50 19.16
N GLY A 33 9.75 12.57 19.20
CA GLY A 33 9.99 13.78 19.99
C GLY A 33 10.94 14.79 19.34
N ILE A 34 11.60 14.45 18.23
CA ILE A 34 12.47 15.36 17.48
C ILE A 34 11.64 16.26 16.58
N GLN A 35 11.81 17.58 16.72
CA GLN A 35 11.09 18.59 15.92
C GLN A 35 11.81 18.85 14.58
N LYS A 36 11.75 17.88 13.67
CA LYS A 36 12.32 17.98 12.32
C LYS A 36 11.35 17.44 11.26
N PRO A 37 11.43 17.91 10.00
CA PRO A 37 10.67 17.34 8.90
C PRO A 37 11.00 15.88 8.66
N ASP A 38 9.98 15.10 8.32
CA ASP A 38 10.18 13.81 7.69
C ASP A 38 10.91 14.00 6.35
N TYR A 39 11.58 12.97 5.84
CA TYR A 39 12.41 13.10 4.65
C TYR A 39 12.41 11.85 3.78
N LEU A 40 12.73 12.03 2.50
CA LEU A 40 13.02 10.95 1.57
C LEU A 40 14.53 10.70 1.54
N ALA A 41 14.95 9.49 1.94
CA ALA A 41 16.32 9.03 1.80
C ALA A 41 16.54 8.41 0.41
N THR A 42 17.65 8.76 -0.23
CA THR A 42 18.16 8.05 -1.42
C THR A 42 19.34 7.19 -0.99
N ILE A 43 19.26 5.90 -1.26
CA ILE A 43 20.27 4.89 -0.91
C ILE A 43 20.87 4.34 -2.20
N ASP A 44 22.19 4.31 -2.28
CA ASP A 44 22.89 3.66 -3.38
C ASP A 44 22.98 2.15 -3.11
N VAL A 45 22.43 1.35 -4.03
CA VAL A 45 22.40 -0.10 -3.93
C VAL A 45 23.08 -0.79 -5.11
N ASP A 46 23.83 -0.05 -5.94
CA ASP A 46 24.70 -0.68 -6.96
C ASP A 46 25.94 -1.28 -6.27
N PRO A 47 26.13 -2.62 -6.26
CA PRO A 47 27.29 -3.24 -5.59
C PRO A 47 28.64 -2.83 -6.18
N LYS A 48 28.65 -2.16 -7.34
CA LYS A 48 29.85 -1.63 -7.99
C LYS A 48 30.12 -0.16 -7.65
N SER A 49 29.22 0.52 -6.94
CA SER A 49 29.37 1.92 -6.55
C SER A 49 30.28 2.06 -5.33
N GLU A 50 31.08 3.13 -5.28
CA GLU A 50 31.90 3.49 -4.11
C GLU A 50 31.04 3.84 -2.88
N THR A 51 29.78 4.23 -3.10
CA THR A 51 28.80 4.56 -2.06
C THR A 51 27.79 3.44 -1.81
N PHE A 52 28.08 2.19 -2.24
CA PHE A 52 27.18 1.05 -2.03
C PHE A 52 26.74 0.92 -0.56
N SER A 53 25.44 0.71 -0.35
CA SER A 53 24.80 0.58 0.97
C SER A 53 24.85 1.85 1.84
N GLN A 54 25.00 3.04 1.22
CA GLN A 54 24.99 4.32 1.94
C GLN A 54 23.78 5.18 1.55
N VAL A 55 23.29 5.96 2.53
CA VAL A 55 22.36 7.07 2.28
C VAL A 55 23.15 8.20 1.63
N ILE A 56 22.95 8.41 0.33
CA ILE A 56 23.68 9.39 -0.48
C ILE A 56 22.98 10.75 -0.55
N HIS A 57 21.68 10.80 -0.25
CA HIS A 57 20.92 12.05 -0.22
C HIS A 57 19.74 11.97 0.75
N ARG A 58 19.35 13.11 1.31
CA ARG A 58 18.14 13.28 2.13
C ARG A 58 17.41 14.53 1.66
N LEU A 59 16.19 14.34 1.16
CA LEU A 59 15.29 15.43 0.80
C LEU A 59 14.30 15.63 1.95
N GLU A 60 14.53 16.65 2.78
CA GLU A 60 13.61 17.02 3.87
C GLU A 60 12.33 17.64 3.30
N MET A 61 11.17 17.27 3.86
CA MET A 61 9.89 17.88 3.49
C MET A 61 9.79 19.32 4.03
N PRO A 62 8.94 20.18 3.44
CA PRO A 62 8.84 21.57 3.88
C PRO A 62 8.30 21.75 5.31
N GLY A 63 7.56 20.77 5.83
CA GLY A 63 6.85 20.84 7.11
C GLY A 63 7.25 19.74 8.09
N ILE A 64 6.87 19.93 9.36
CA ILE A 64 7.05 18.94 10.43
C ILE A 64 5.70 18.23 10.66
N GLY A 65 5.75 16.95 10.99
CA GLY A 65 4.57 16.19 11.41
C GLY A 65 3.69 15.73 10.24
N ASP A 66 4.28 15.54 9.06
CA ASP A 66 3.59 14.90 7.93
C ASP A 66 3.17 13.47 8.27
N GLU A 67 4.03 12.73 8.96
CA GLU A 67 3.96 11.27 9.08
C GLU A 67 3.93 10.65 7.69
N LEU A 68 5.03 10.81 6.97
CA LEU A 68 5.20 10.10 5.70
C LEU A 68 5.07 8.59 5.94
N HIS A 69 4.31 7.89 5.11
CA HIS A 69 3.97 6.49 5.36
C HIS A 69 4.16 5.60 4.12
N HIS A 70 3.19 5.64 3.20
CA HIS A 70 3.30 4.98 1.89
C HIS A 70 3.83 5.95 0.83
N MET A 71 4.26 5.43 -0.31
CA MET A 71 4.61 6.23 -1.48
C MET A 71 4.37 5.44 -2.77
N GLY A 72 4.13 6.16 -3.86
CA GLY A 72 3.89 5.55 -5.17
C GLY A 72 4.33 6.45 -6.32
N TRP A 73 4.51 5.84 -7.48
CA TRP A 73 4.94 6.54 -8.69
C TRP A 73 3.77 7.19 -9.43
N ASN A 74 4.01 8.32 -10.09
CA ASN A 74 3.03 8.97 -10.95
C ASN A 74 2.57 8.12 -12.14
N ALA A 75 3.46 7.26 -12.63
CA ALA A 75 3.22 6.42 -13.80
C ALA A 75 4.05 5.13 -13.69
N CYS A 76 3.49 4.06 -14.22
CA CYS A 76 4.05 2.71 -14.11
C CYS A 76 3.62 1.86 -15.32
N SER A 77 3.89 0.56 -15.28
CA SER A 77 3.57 -0.37 -16.37
C SER A 77 2.10 -0.35 -16.80
N SER A 78 1.17 0.16 -15.97
CA SER A 78 -0.24 0.33 -16.33
C SER A 78 -0.49 1.25 -17.53
N CYS A 79 0.48 2.09 -17.92
CA CYS A 79 0.44 2.92 -19.13
C CYS A 79 1.61 2.63 -20.07
N PHE A 80 2.06 1.38 -20.14
CA PHE A 80 3.16 0.95 -21.01
C PHE A 80 2.97 1.35 -22.48
N ASP A 81 1.74 1.39 -22.99
CA ASP A 81 1.47 1.76 -24.39
C ASP A 81 1.39 3.29 -24.62
N ASP A 82 1.49 4.11 -23.56
CA ASP A 82 1.48 5.57 -23.65
C ASP A 82 2.90 6.15 -23.64
N GLY A 83 3.47 6.30 -24.83
CA GLY A 83 4.81 6.89 -25.03
C GLY A 83 4.93 8.36 -24.58
N SER A 84 3.83 9.04 -24.24
CA SER A 84 3.89 10.40 -23.69
C SER A 84 4.13 10.43 -22.16
N MET A 85 3.99 9.29 -21.50
CA MET A 85 4.13 9.15 -20.06
C MET A 85 5.54 8.70 -19.66
N SER A 86 5.95 9.09 -18.46
CA SER A 86 7.20 8.64 -17.85
C SER A 86 7.06 8.48 -16.34
N ARG A 87 7.74 7.46 -15.79
CA ARG A 87 7.92 7.30 -14.35
C ARG A 87 8.96 8.32 -13.91
N LYS A 88 8.49 9.45 -13.40
CA LYS A 88 9.33 10.62 -13.11
C LYS A 88 9.16 11.14 -11.69
N TYR A 89 7.94 11.09 -11.19
CA TYR A 89 7.59 11.70 -9.91
C TYR A 89 7.18 10.64 -8.90
N LEU A 90 7.70 10.77 -7.70
CA LEU A 90 7.29 9.99 -6.54
C LEU A 90 6.33 10.84 -5.71
N LEU A 91 5.19 10.27 -5.33
CA LEU A 91 4.19 10.90 -4.48
C LEU A 91 4.34 10.35 -3.06
N LEU A 92 4.54 11.25 -2.12
CA LEU A 92 4.76 10.94 -0.70
C LEU A 92 3.65 11.63 0.11
N PRO A 93 2.55 10.93 0.43
CA PRO A 93 1.54 11.47 1.31
C PRO A 93 2.00 11.50 2.77
N GLY A 94 1.65 12.58 3.47
CA GLY A 94 1.71 12.66 4.94
C GLY A 94 0.36 12.29 5.53
N VAL A 95 0.28 11.15 6.23
CA VAL A 95 -1.00 10.63 6.74
C VAL A 95 -1.60 11.57 7.80
N ARG A 96 -0.79 12.29 8.57
CA ARG A 96 -1.26 13.28 9.56
C ARG A 96 -1.54 14.64 8.95
N SER A 97 -0.62 15.16 8.14
CA SER A 97 -0.78 16.52 7.58
C SER A 97 -1.82 16.57 6.47
N ASN A 98 -2.11 15.44 5.82
CA ASN A 98 -2.89 15.33 4.59
C ASN A 98 -2.22 15.94 3.36
N ASN A 99 -0.99 16.45 3.48
CA ASN A 99 -0.25 16.95 2.33
C ASN A 99 0.23 15.79 1.46
N ILE A 100 0.34 16.02 0.16
CA ILE A 100 0.97 15.08 -0.76
C ILE A 100 2.14 15.80 -1.41
N HIS A 101 3.35 15.29 -1.16
CA HIS A 101 4.59 15.84 -1.68
C HIS A 101 4.95 15.13 -2.99
N ILE A 102 5.07 15.89 -4.06
CA ILE A 102 5.46 15.40 -5.39
C ILE A 102 6.96 15.66 -5.55
N VAL A 103 7.73 14.60 -5.68
CA VAL A 103 9.20 14.64 -5.76
C VAL A 103 9.65 14.27 -7.16
N ASP A 104 10.44 15.13 -7.81
CA ASP A 104 11.10 14.83 -9.09
C ASP A 104 12.33 13.95 -8.84
N THR A 105 12.31 12.74 -9.41
CA THR A 105 13.42 11.80 -9.36
C THR A 105 14.07 11.59 -10.74
N ALA A 106 13.60 12.25 -11.80
CA ALA A 106 14.16 12.05 -13.14
C ALA A 106 15.22 13.08 -13.49
N THR A 107 15.12 14.31 -12.97
CA THR A 107 16.14 15.35 -13.22
C THR A 107 17.50 14.95 -12.67
N ASP A 108 17.55 14.50 -11.42
CA ASP A 108 18.70 13.83 -10.83
C ASP A 108 18.23 12.71 -9.88
N PRO A 109 18.29 11.43 -10.29
CA PRO A 109 17.85 10.32 -9.45
C PRO A 109 18.66 10.18 -8.15
N ARG A 110 19.91 10.64 -8.10
CA ARG A 110 20.75 10.53 -6.90
C ARG A 110 20.48 11.65 -5.90
N THR A 111 19.92 12.77 -6.36
CA THR A 111 19.50 13.90 -5.52
C THR A 111 18.10 14.39 -5.92
N PRO A 112 17.04 13.63 -5.60
CA PRO A 112 15.67 14.04 -5.89
C PRO A 112 15.33 15.41 -5.30
N SER A 113 14.40 16.12 -5.93
CA SER A 113 13.99 17.45 -5.48
C SER A 113 12.48 17.58 -5.39
N LEU A 114 11.99 18.40 -4.46
CA LEU A 114 10.57 18.69 -4.35
C LEU A 114 10.09 19.46 -5.58
N TYR A 115 9.07 18.93 -6.26
CA TYR A 115 8.46 19.53 -7.44
C TYR A 115 7.21 20.34 -7.09
N LYS A 116 6.32 19.76 -6.28
CA LYS A 116 5.01 20.36 -5.93
C LYS A 116 4.52 19.80 -4.60
N VAL A 117 3.72 20.58 -3.88
CA VAL A 117 2.95 20.10 -2.72
C VAL A 117 1.47 20.27 -3.03
N ILE A 118 0.69 19.21 -2.88
CA ILE A 118 -0.77 19.29 -2.86
C ILE A 118 -1.19 19.53 -1.42
N ASN A 119 -1.85 20.65 -1.15
CA ASN A 119 -2.20 21.06 0.20
C ASN A 119 -3.34 20.19 0.75
N GLY A 120 -3.16 19.63 1.96
CA GLY A 120 -4.16 18.81 2.63
C GLY A 120 -5.49 19.52 2.90
N ALA A 121 -5.48 20.83 3.13
CA ALA A 121 -6.72 21.61 3.30
C ALA A 121 -7.54 21.70 1.99
N ASP A 122 -6.87 21.75 0.85
CA ASP A 122 -7.55 21.73 -0.46
C ASP A 122 -8.16 20.36 -0.73
N ILE A 123 -7.46 19.27 -0.36
CA ILE A 123 -8.00 17.90 -0.45
C ILE A 123 -9.26 17.79 0.42
N LYS A 124 -9.16 18.16 1.70
CA LYS A 124 -10.30 18.13 2.64
C LYS A 124 -11.50 18.92 2.13
N SER A 125 -11.29 20.16 1.70
CA SER A 125 -12.38 21.04 1.27
C SER A 125 -13.03 20.59 -0.05
N LYS A 126 -12.27 20.03 -0.99
CA LYS A 126 -12.79 19.59 -2.30
C LYS A 126 -13.42 18.20 -2.27
N THR A 127 -13.00 17.33 -1.35
CA THR A 127 -13.34 15.89 -1.42
C THR A 127 -13.95 15.33 -0.14
N ASN A 128 -13.90 16.07 0.97
CA ASN A 128 -14.24 15.57 2.30
C ASN A 128 -13.43 14.32 2.68
N LEU A 129 -12.13 14.27 2.33
CA LEU A 129 -11.23 13.15 2.63
C LEU A 129 -10.01 13.60 3.46
N SER A 130 -9.48 12.69 4.28
CA SER A 130 -8.27 12.84 5.07
C SER A 130 -7.54 11.50 5.26
N GLY A 131 -6.31 11.55 5.77
CA GLY A 131 -5.45 10.40 5.98
C GLY A 131 -5.03 9.73 4.67
N PRO A 132 -4.32 10.41 3.76
CA PRO A 132 -3.85 9.77 2.54
C PRO A 132 -2.85 8.66 2.87
N HIS A 133 -3.02 7.50 2.24
CA HIS A 133 -2.26 6.28 2.54
C HIS A 133 -1.66 5.67 1.27
N THR A 134 -2.26 4.64 0.67
CA THR A 134 -1.71 3.94 -0.50
C THR A 134 -1.85 4.78 -1.76
N VAL A 135 -0.79 4.84 -2.56
CA VAL A 135 -0.76 5.52 -3.86
C VAL A 135 -0.61 4.50 -4.99
N HIS A 136 -1.53 4.50 -5.94
CA HIS A 136 -1.41 3.75 -7.19
C HIS A 136 -1.58 4.67 -8.41
N CYS A 137 -0.64 4.56 -9.34
CA CYS A 137 -0.82 4.95 -10.74
C CYS A 137 -2.02 4.19 -11.31
N LEU A 138 -2.88 4.83 -12.11
CA LEU A 138 -3.93 4.23 -12.92
C LEU A 138 -3.83 4.76 -14.35
N GLY A 139 -3.12 4.04 -15.21
CA GLY A 139 -2.81 4.56 -16.54
C GLY A 139 -1.99 5.86 -16.41
N SER A 140 -2.55 6.98 -16.88
CA SER A 140 -1.96 8.32 -16.72
C SER A 140 -2.44 9.08 -15.48
N GLU A 141 -3.45 8.59 -14.78
CA GLU A 141 -4.05 9.21 -13.60
C GLU A 141 -3.54 8.51 -12.32
N ILE A 142 -3.95 8.99 -11.15
CA ILE A 142 -3.47 8.49 -9.86
C ILE A 142 -4.64 8.40 -8.89
N ILE A 143 -4.73 7.28 -8.19
CA ILE A 143 -5.68 7.05 -7.10
C ILE A 143 -4.91 6.91 -5.80
N ILE A 144 -5.43 7.52 -4.74
CA ILE A 144 -4.85 7.45 -3.41
C ILE A 144 -5.94 7.05 -2.41
N SER A 145 -5.71 6.01 -1.60
CA SER A 145 -6.64 5.68 -0.52
C SER A 145 -6.57 6.72 0.59
N MET A 146 -7.73 7.04 1.15
CA MET A 146 -7.90 8.04 2.19
C MET A 146 -8.64 7.38 3.35
N LEU A 147 -8.03 7.36 4.54
CA LEU A 147 -8.50 6.57 5.68
C LEU A 147 -9.75 7.12 6.36
N GLY A 148 -10.09 8.40 6.16
CA GLY A 148 -11.27 9.02 6.77
C GLY A 148 -11.81 10.23 6.01
N ASP A 149 -12.88 10.79 6.55
CA ASP A 149 -13.51 12.02 6.10
C ASP A 149 -12.66 13.25 6.48
N ALA A 150 -13.07 14.47 6.13
CA ALA A 150 -12.26 15.66 6.46
C ALA A 150 -12.03 15.90 7.97
N LYS A 151 -12.88 15.32 8.83
CA LYS A 151 -12.82 15.41 10.29
C LYS A 151 -12.02 14.27 10.92
N GLY A 152 -11.56 13.30 10.14
CA GLY A 152 -10.82 12.14 10.61
C GLY A 152 -11.72 11.00 11.08
N GLU A 153 -12.99 11.01 10.72
CA GLU A 153 -13.96 9.95 11.03
C GLU A 153 -14.18 9.03 9.82
N ALA A 154 -14.84 7.90 10.02
CA ALA A 154 -15.31 7.05 8.93
C ALA A 154 -16.57 7.66 8.24
N PRO A 155 -16.79 7.44 6.94
CA PRO A 155 -15.95 6.66 6.04
C PRO A 155 -14.83 7.46 5.37
N GLY A 156 -13.78 6.74 4.97
CA GLY A 156 -12.75 7.22 4.05
C GLY A 156 -13.20 7.24 2.59
N GLY A 157 -12.27 6.97 1.67
CA GLY A 157 -12.54 6.85 0.23
C GLY A 157 -11.28 6.97 -0.61
N TYR A 158 -11.41 7.40 -1.86
CA TYR A 158 -10.30 7.46 -2.79
C TYR A 158 -10.16 8.84 -3.44
N LEU A 159 -9.00 9.45 -3.27
CA LEU A 159 -8.66 10.71 -3.94
C LEU A 159 -8.22 10.44 -5.37
N HIS A 160 -8.78 11.18 -6.32
CA HIS A 160 -8.41 11.10 -7.73
C HIS A 160 -7.58 12.32 -8.17
N LEU A 161 -6.41 12.08 -8.74
CA LEU A 161 -5.53 13.09 -9.31
C LEU A 161 -5.30 12.83 -10.80
N ASN A 162 -5.26 13.90 -11.60
CA ASN A 162 -4.82 13.80 -13.00
C ASN A 162 -3.28 13.77 -13.09
N LYS A 163 -2.76 13.61 -14.31
CA LYS A 163 -1.31 13.58 -14.61
C LYS A 163 -0.53 14.84 -14.22
N ASP A 164 -1.22 15.97 -14.06
CA ASP A 164 -0.65 17.27 -13.65
C ASP A 164 -0.73 17.49 -12.13
N PHE A 165 -1.12 16.44 -11.40
CA PHE A 165 -1.30 16.42 -9.94
C PHE A 165 -2.37 17.42 -9.49
N GLU A 166 -3.45 17.55 -10.24
CA GLU A 166 -4.62 18.35 -9.89
C GLU A 166 -5.74 17.44 -9.36
N ILE A 167 -6.37 17.89 -8.27
CA ILE A 167 -7.47 17.18 -7.62
C ILE A 167 -8.68 17.17 -8.56
N GLN A 168 -9.06 15.96 -9.03
CA GLN A 168 -10.27 15.75 -9.82
C GLN A 168 -11.50 15.53 -8.94
N GLY A 169 -11.30 15.13 -7.69
CA GLY A 169 -12.35 14.84 -6.73
C GLY A 169 -12.15 13.48 -6.08
N ARG A 170 -13.26 12.81 -5.78
CA ARG A 170 -13.28 11.42 -5.34
C ARG A 170 -13.27 10.51 -6.57
N TRP A 171 -12.60 9.35 -6.48
CA TRP A 171 -12.58 8.40 -7.59
C TRP A 171 -13.89 7.60 -7.64
N GLU A 172 -14.36 7.12 -6.50
CA GLU A 172 -15.55 6.28 -6.36
C GLU A 172 -16.85 7.05 -6.60
N ASN A 173 -17.84 6.38 -7.17
CA ASN A 173 -19.20 6.93 -7.31
C ASN A 173 -20.05 6.72 -6.04
N SER A 174 -19.71 5.71 -5.24
CA SER A 174 -20.36 5.40 -3.97
C SER A 174 -19.44 4.54 -3.11
N MET A 175 -19.45 4.75 -1.78
CA MET A 175 -18.82 3.82 -0.82
C MET A 175 -19.75 2.66 -0.43
N GLY A 176 -21.02 2.67 -0.85
CA GLY A 176 -22.01 1.68 -0.40
C GLY A 176 -22.12 1.67 1.14
N ASN A 177 -21.93 0.49 1.73
CA ASN A 177 -21.94 0.29 3.18
C ASN A 177 -20.53 0.19 3.81
N ILE A 178 -19.48 0.43 3.02
CA ILE A 178 -18.09 0.31 3.47
C ILE A 178 -17.80 1.39 4.50
N LYS A 179 -17.25 0.97 5.64
CA LYS A 179 -17.00 1.86 6.78
C LYS A 179 -15.57 2.35 6.78
N PHE A 180 -14.61 1.46 6.60
CA PHE A 180 -13.20 1.79 6.72
C PHE A 180 -12.49 1.62 5.37
N GLY A 181 -11.34 2.27 5.25
CA GLY A 181 -10.41 2.07 4.15
C GLY A 181 -9.01 1.86 4.69
N TYR A 182 -8.15 1.23 3.89
CA TYR A 182 -6.72 1.13 4.14
C TYR A 182 -5.94 1.03 2.83
N ASP A 183 -5.73 -0.19 2.33
CA ASP A 183 -5.01 -0.47 1.11
C ASP A 183 -6.01 -0.85 0.01
N PHE A 184 -5.56 -0.75 -1.24
CA PHE A 184 -6.34 -1.20 -2.38
C PHE A 184 -5.41 -1.61 -3.51
N TRP A 185 -5.86 -2.58 -4.30
CA TRP A 185 -5.20 -2.96 -5.54
C TRP A 185 -6.26 -3.31 -6.58
N TYR A 186 -5.94 -3.12 -7.86
CA TYR A 186 -6.88 -3.36 -8.95
C TYR A 186 -6.31 -4.30 -10.01
N GLN A 187 -7.20 -5.04 -10.67
CA GLN A 187 -6.88 -5.96 -11.75
C GLN A 187 -7.81 -5.69 -12.95
N PRO A 188 -7.39 -4.87 -13.93
CA PRO A 188 -8.29 -4.36 -14.98
C PRO A 188 -8.86 -5.44 -15.89
N ARG A 189 -8.11 -6.51 -16.21
CA ARG A 189 -8.61 -7.60 -17.07
C ARG A 189 -9.79 -8.35 -16.46
N HIS A 190 -9.94 -8.28 -15.14
CA HIS A 190 -11.05 -8.87 -14.40
C HIS A 190 -12.13 -7.83 -14.02
N ASN A 191 -11.98 -6.57 -14.44
CA ASN A 191 -12.81 -5.43 -14.05
C ASN A 191 -13.03 -5.33 -12.53
N ILE A 192 -11.96 -5.48 -11.74
CA ILE A 192 -12.05 -5.52 -10.29
C ILE A 192 -11.03 -4.62 -9.62
N MET A 193 -11.45 -3.99 -8.51
CA MET A 193 -10.57 -3.51 -7.47
C MET A 193 -10.93 -4.20 -6.15
N VAL A 194 -9.93 -4.52 -5.35
CA VAL A 194 -10.10 -5.03 -3.99
C VAL A 194 -9.51 -4.03 -3.02
N SER A 195 -10.23 -3.75 -1.94
CA SER A 195 -9.76 -2.87 -0.87
C SER A 195 -9.96 -3.50 0.49
N SER A 196 -9.17 -3.05 1.45
CA SER A 196 -9.16 -3.52 2.83
C SER A 196 -9.51 -2.41 3.82
N GLU A 197 -9.51 -2.77 5.11
CA GLU A 197 -9.99 -1.92 6.18
C GLU A 197 -8.98 -1.85 7.34
N TRP A 198 -8.70 -0.64 7.81
CA TRP A 198 -8.00 -0.44 9.06
C TRP A 198 -8.89 0.26 10.08
N ALA A 199 -8.80 1.59 10.19
CA ALA A 199 -9.62 2.40 11.08
C ALA A 199 -9.61 3.85 10.60
N ALA A 200 -10.55 4.64 11.11
CA ALA A 200 -10.56 6.09 10.88
C ALA A 200 -9.38 6.79 11.61
N PRO A 201 -8.86 7.90 11.08
CA PRO A 201 -7.78 8.69 11.69
C PRO A 201 -7.92 8.96 13.19
N ASN A 202 -9.10 9.34 13.66
CA ASN A 202 -9.32 9.68 15.07
C ASN A 202 -9.24 8.46 16.01
N THR A 203 -9.32 7.24 15.48
CA THR A 203 -9.12 5.99 16.22
C THR A 203 -7.63 5.72 16.42
N PHE A 204 -6.82 5.73 15.35
CA PHE A 204 -5.43 5.25 15.44
C PHE A 204 -4.39 6.34 15.73
N MET A 205 -4.66 7.61 15.39
CA MET A 205 -3.67 8.69 15.57
C MET A 205 -3.27 8.96 17.02
N PRO A 206 -4.14 8.78 18.03
CA PRO A 206 -3.73 8.86 19.43
C PRO A 206 -2.82 7.71 19.89
N GLY A 207 -2.77 6.61 19.13
CA GLY A 207 -2.12 5.34 19.48
C GLY A 207 -3.09 4.17 19.43
N PHE A 208 -2.58 2.95 19.29
CA PHE A 208 -3.39 1.74 19.29
C PHE A 208 -3.96 1.44 20.68
N ASP A 209 -5.26 1.19 20.76
CA ASP A 209 -5.97 0.74 21.96
C ASP A 209 -6.73 -0.56 21.65
N LEU A 210 -6.44 -1.61 22.42
CA LEU A 210 -7.07 -2.92 22.24
C LEU A 210 -8.57 -2.89 22.56
N GLU A 211 -9.02 -2.03 23.48
CA GLU A 211 -10.45 -1.90 23.79
C GLU A 211 -11.26 -1.42 22.57
N GLU A 212 -10.66 -0.57 21.74
CA GLU A 212 -11.29 -0.07 20.52
C GLU A 212 -11.52 -1.15 19.46
N VAL A 213 -10.71 -2.21 19.46
CA VAL A 213 -10.96 -3.42 18.63
C VAL A 213 -12.25 -4.11 19.08
N GLY A 214 -12.48 -4.19 20.40
CA GLY A 214 -13.72 -4.72 20.98
C GLY A 214 -14.94 -3.83 20.72
N HIS A 215 -14.73 -2.53 20.58
CA HIS A 215 -15.76 -1.56 20.17
C HIS A 215 -16.02 -1.52 18.66
N LEU A 216 -15.41 -2.42 17.88
CA LEU A 216 -15.57 -2.51 16.42
C LEU A 216 -15.15 -1.23 15.69
N LYS A 217 -14.13 -0.52 16.20
CA LYS A 217 -13.52 0.64 15.52
C LYS A 217 -12.43 0.28 14.52
N TYR A 218 -12.10 -1.02 14.41
CA TYR A 218 -11.15 -1.56 13.45
C TYR A 218 -11.83 -2.54 12.50
N GLY A 219 -11.36 -2.54 11.26
CA GLY A 219 -11.86 -3.30 10.12
C GLY A 219 -11.70 -4.81 10.22
N ARG A 220 -12.59 -5.51 9.54
CA ARG A 220 -12.64 -6.99 9.46
C ARG A 220 -13.18 -7.50 8.13
N GLU A 221 -13.19 -6.63 7.13
CA GLU A 221 -13.78 -6.91 5.83
C GLU A 221 -12.78 -6.62 4.70
N ILE A 222 -12.94 -7.33 3.58
CA ILE A 222 -12.40 -6.91 2.29
C ILE A 222 -13.56 -6.64 1.34
N HIS A 223 -13.36 -5.69 0.44
CA HIS A 223 -14.40 -5.20 -0.44
C HIS A 223 -13.99 -5.35 -1.89
N PHE A 224 -14.91 -5.87 -2.70
CA PHE A 224 -14.76 -6.06 -4.13
C PHE A 224 -15.58 -5.00 -4.85
N TRP A 225 -14.96 -4.35 -5.83
CA TRP A 225 -15.50 -3.21 -6.56
C TRP A 225 -15.56 -3.51 -8.05
N ASP A 226 -16.65 -3.14 -8.70
CA ASP A 226 -16.69 -3.01 -10.15
C ASP A 226 -15.80 -1.82 -10.53
N PHE A 227 -14.66 -2.09 -11.15
CA PHE A 227 -13.60 -1.10 -11.32
C PHE A 227 -13.98 0.00 -12.30
N GLU A 228 -14.61 -0.36 -13.41
CA GLU A 228 -15.12 0.58 -14.42
C GLU A 228 -16.27 1.43 -13.87
N LYS A 229 -17.21 0.81 -13.14
CA LYS A 229 -18.33 1.55 -12.52
C LYS A 229 -17.95 2.32 -11.27
N ARG A 230 -16.81 1.98 -10.65
CA ARG A 230 -16.28 2.61 -9.42
C ARG A 230 -17.26 2.49 -8.25
N GLU A 231 -17.84 1.30 -8.10
CA GLU A 231 -18.86 0.98 -7.09
C GLU A 231 -18.58 -0.37 -6.42
N PRO A 232 -18.81 -0.50 -5.10
CA PRO A 232 -18.73 -1.78 -4.41
C PRO A 232 -19.79 -2.75 -4.94
N ILE A 233 -19.39 -4.00 -5.16
CA ILE A 233 -20.29 -5.08 -5.62
C ILE A 233 -20.41 -6.21 -4.62
N GLU A 234 -19.39 -6.44 -3.79
CA GLU A 234 -19.39 -7.51 -2.80
C GLU A 234 -18.49 -7.12 -1.61
N THR A 235 -18.82 -7.62 -0.43
CA THR A 235 -18.04 -7.44 0.79
C THR A 235 -17.97 -8.78 1.50
N MET A 236 -16.75 -9.16 1.88
CA MET A 236 -16.47 -10.41 2.55
C MET A 236 -16.09 -10.12 4.00
N TYR A 237 -16.91 -10.63 4.92
CA TYR A 237 -16.61 -10.57 6.34
C TYR A 237 -15.62 -11.69 6.72
N LEU A 238 -14.47 -11.30 7.26
CA LEU A 238 -13.37 -12.21 7.57
C LEU A 238 -13.40 -12.75 9.00
N GLY A 239 -14.31 -12.24 9.84
CA GLY A 239 -14.43 -12.69 11.23
C GLY A 239 -13.20 -12.40 12.08
N GLU A 240 -12.92 -13.31 13.02
CA GLU A 240 -11.74 -13.24 13.89
C GLU A 240 -10.45 -13.63 13.14
N ASP A 241 -10.56 -14.26 11.98
CA ASP A 241 -9.40 -14.61 11.16
C ASP A 241 -8.83 -13.39 10.43
N GLY A 242 -9.62 -12.34 10.18
CA GLY A 242 -9.20 -11.14 9.46
C GLY A 242 -9.26 -9.87 10.29
N LEU A 243 -8.71 -9.87 11.50
CA LEU A 243 -8.65 -8.65 12.32
C LEU A 243 -7.61 -7.68 11.77
N LEU A 244 -8.05 -6.48 11.39
CA LEU A 244 -7.23 -5.42 10.78
C LEU A 244 -6.60 -5.90 9.45
N PRO A 245 -7.41 -6.17 8.41
CA PRO A 245 -6.90 -6.52 7.08
C PRO A 245 -6.17 -5.31 6.49
N LEU A 246 -4.85 -5.43 6.33
CA LEU A 246 -3.99 -4.34 5.87
C LEU A 246 -3.68 -4.49 4.38
N GLU A 247 -2.45 -4.83 4.02
CA GLU A 247 -1.98 -4.89 2.64
C GLU A 247 -2.78 -5.89 1.80
N VAL A 248 -3.24 -5.47 0.62
CA VAL A 248 -3.83 -6.32 -0.41
C VAL A 248 -2.88 -6.45 -1.59
N LYS A 249 -2.71 -7.66 -2.11
CA LYS A 249 -1.83 -7.94 -3.26
C LYS A 249 -2.48 -8.96 -4.18
N PHE A 250 -2.65 -8.61 -5.44
CA PHE A 250 -2.98 -9.59 -6.49
C PHE A 250 -1.73 -10.33 -6.95
N HIS A 251 -1.92 -11.50 -7.58
CA HIS A 251 -0.93 -11.99 -8.54
C HIS A 251 -0.60 -10.91 -9.57
N HIS A 252 0.66 -10.87 -9.97
CA HIS A 252 1.15 -9.97 -11.01
C HIS A 252 0.71 -10.42 -12.41
N ASP A 253 0.48 -11.72 -12.62
CA ASP A 253 -0.16 -12.23 -13.83
C ASP A 253 -1.55 -11.59 -14.00
N PRO A 254 -1.76 -10.75 -15.03
CA PRO A 254 -3.01 -10.03 -15.23
C PRO A 254 -4.20 -10.95 -15.56
N ASP A 255 -3.97 -12.21 -15.93
CA ASP A 255 -5.01 -13.20 -16.20
C ASP A 255 -5.37 -14.04 -14.95
N SER A 256 -4.59 -13.90 -13.87
CA SER A 256 -4.87 -14.55 -12.58
C SER A 256 -5.89 -13.75 -11.78
N SER A 257 -6.86 -14.49 -11.22
CA SER A 257 -7.84 -13.94 -10.26
C SER A 257 -7.37 -14.00 -8.80
N HIS A 258 -6.23 -14.64 -8.53
CA HIS A 258 -5.75 -14.87 -7.17
C HIS A 258 -5.21 -13.58 -6.53
N GLY A 259 -5.54 -13.36 -5.27
CA GLY A 259 -4.97 -12.28 -4.47
C GLY A 259 -5.03 -12.57 -2.97
N PHE A 260 -4.34 -11.73 -2.20
CA PHE A 260 -3.99 -11.99 -0.81
C PHE A 260 -4.13 -10.73 0.05
N CYS A 261 -4.54 -10.90 1.30
CA CYS A 261 -4.53 -9.85 2.32
C CYS A 261 -3.82 -10.32 3.58
N GLY A 262 -2.93 -9.49 4.11
CA GLY A 262 -2.36 -9.70 5.45
C GLY A 262 -3.27 -9.09 6.51
N ALA A 263 -3.78 -9.92 7.42
CA ALA A 263 -4.55 -9.45 8.58
C ALA A 263 -3.62 -9.28 9.78
N ALA A 264 -3.39 -8.03 10.18
CA ALA A 264 -2.31 -7.69 11.09
C ALA A 264 -2.50 -8.30 12.48
N LEU A 265 -3.65 -8.05 13.12
CA LEU A 265 -3.82 -8.43 14.52
C LEU A 265 -4.02 -9.93 14.69
N SER A 266 -4.74 -10.58 13.77
CA SER A 266 -4.90 -12.03 13.76
C SER A 266 -3.68 -12.78 13.20
N SER A 267 -2.72 -12.07 12.58
CA SER A 267 -1.50 -12.63 11.99
C SER A 267 -1.75 -13.74 10.95
N ASN A 268 -2.79 -13.53 10.14
CA ASN A 268 -3.23 -14.46 9.11
C ASN A 268 -3.02 -13.90 7.70
N VAL A 269 -2.81 -14.79 6.74
CA VAL A 269 -2.98 -14.44 5.31
C VAL A 269 -4.30 -14.99 4.82
N ILE A 270 -5.11 -14.09 4.28
CA ILE A 270 -6.35 -14.37 3.59
C ILE A 270 -6.05 -14.46 2.11
N HIS A 271 -6.57 -15.49 1.44
CA HIS A 271 -6.49 -15.70 0.01
C HIS A 271 -7.89 -15.55 -0.60
N TRP A 272 -8.02 -14.82 -1.71
CA TRP A 272 -9.24 -14.78 -2.52
C TRP A 272 -8.98 -15.19 -3.96
N TRP A 273 -10.01 -15.71 -4.62
CA TRP A 273 -9.97 -16.14 -6.01
C TRP A 273 -11.37 -16.18 -6.63
N LYS A 274 -11.48 -16.31 -7.95
CA LYS A 274 -12.74 -16.68 -8.63
C LYS A 274 -12.88 -18.19 -8.74
N ASP A 275 -14.00 -18.74 -8.26
CA ASP A 275 -14.32 -20.15 -8.44
C ASP A 275 -14.77 -20.47 -9.89
N LYS A 276 -15.02 -21.77 -10.14
CA LYS A 276 -15.52 -22.26 -11.45
C LYS A 276 -16.88 -21.68 -11.88
N ASN A 277 -17.60 -21.00 -10.98
CA ASN A 277 -18.87 -20.34 -11.25
C ASN A 277 -18.70 -18.82 -11.37
N GLU A 278 -17.47 -18.32 -11.51
CA GLU A 278 -17.12 -16.89 -11.58
C GLU A 278 -17.49 -16.10 -10.31
N LYS A 279 -17.60 -16.77 -9.17
CA LYS A 279 -17.86 -16.11 -7.88
C LYS A 279 -16.58 -15.92 -7.12
N TRP A 280 -16.42 -14.74 -6.51
CA TRP A 280 -15.33 -14.50 -5.59
C TRP A 280 -15.50 -15.35 -4.34
N GLN A 281 -14.42 -16.00 -3.93
CA GLN A 281 -14.33 -16.81 -2.72
C GLN A 281 -13.12 -16.33 -1.91
N TRP A 282 -13.09 -16.70 -0.64
CA TRP A 282 -11.94 -16.45 0.21
C TRP A 282 -11.71 -17.60 1.20
N GLU A 283 -10.47 -17.74 1.67
CA GLU A 283 -10.09 -18.67 2.72
C GLU A 283 -8.87 -18.14 3.50
N LYS A 284 -8.65 -18.66 4.71
CA LYS A 284 -7.39 -18.47 5.44
C LYS A 284 -6.39 -19.54 5.01
N ILE A 285 -5.20 -19.10 4.59
CA ILE A 285 -4.15 -20.00 4.07
C ILE A 285 -2.86 -20.03 4.89
N ILE A 286 -2.60 -18.98 5.68
CA ILE A 286 -1.46 -18.91 6.60
C ILE A 286 -1.99 -18.42 7.94
N ASP A 287 -1.58 -19.11 8.99
CA ASP A 287 -1.90 -18.80 10.39
C ASP A 287 -0.59 -18.79 11.18
N VAL A 288 -0.20 -17.60 11.66
CA VAL A 288 1.00 -17.43 12.49
C VAL A 288 0.56 -17.40 13.96
N GLU A 289 0.80 -18.51 14.66
CA GLU A 289 0.44 -18.65 16.07
C GLU A 289 1.08 -17.57 16.95
N ASN A 290 0.34 -17.15 17.98
CA ASN A 290 0.86 -16.26 19.02
C ASN A 290 2.05 -16.90 19.72
N ALA A 291 3.10 -16.12 19.97
CA ALA A 291 4.33 -16.58 20.60
C ALA A 291 4.55 -15.90 21.96
N PRO A 292 5.13 -16.59 22.96
CA PRO A 292 5.57 -15.94 24.19
C PRO A 292 6.60 -14.83 23.91
N HIS A 293 6.46 -13.68 24.55
CA HIS A 293 7.44 -12.60 24.48
C HIS A 293 7.95 -12.23 25.88
N PRO A 294 9.27 -12.05 26.11
CA PRO A 294 9.82 -11.81 27.45
C PRO A 294 9.21 -10.61 28.19
N GLU A 295 8.80 -9.58 27.45
CA GLU A 295 8.24 -8.35 28.01
C GLU A 295 6.72 -8.38 28.22
N TRP A 296 6.04 -9.45 27.80
CA TRP A 296 4.57 -9.54 27.84
C TRP A 296 4.09 -10.72 28.68
N PRO A 297 3.03 -10.56 29.49
CA PRO A 297 2.53 -11.61 30.37
C PRO A 297 1.74 -12.71 29.63
N LEU A 298 1.40 -12.48 28.36
CA LEU A 298 0.62 -13.39 27.50
C LEU A 298 1.32 -13.56 26.16
N PRO A 299 1.08 -14.67 25.44
CA PRO A 299 1.53 -14.82 24.06
C PRO A 299 1.03 -13.67 23.19
N VAL A 300 1.90 -13.11 22.38
CA VAL A 300 1.63 -11.97 21.51
C VAL A 300 1.46 -12.42 20.06
N PRO A 301 0.58 -11.77 19.28
CA PRO A 301 0.45 -12.03 17.85
C PRO A 301 1.72 -11.61 17.10
N GLY A 302 1.86 -12.12 15.88
CA GLY A 302 2.94 -11.70 14.97
C GLY A 302 2.85 -10.21 14.62
N VAL A 303 1.63 -9.68 14.52
CA VAL A 303 1.34 -8.34 13.98
C VAL A 303 1.85 -8.24 12.54
N MET A 304 1.11 -8.86 11.63
CA MET A 304 1.48 -8.93 10.21
C MET A 304 1.21 -7.61 9.52
N SER A 305 2.20 -6.71 9.53
CA SER A 305 1.97 -5.34 9.04
C SER A 305 2.05 -5.21 7.51
N ALA A 306 2.74 -6.13 6.83
CA ALA A 306 2.87 -6.09 5.37
C ALA A 306 3.03 -7.48 4.75
N ILE A 307 2.54 -7.59 3.51
CA ILE A 307 2.80 -8.73 2.62
C ILE A 307 3.28 -8.23 1.25
N LEU A 308 4.06 -9.07 0.55
CA LEU A 308 4.54 -8.80 -0.80
C LEU A 308 4.59 -10.10 -1.60
N ILE A 309 4.33 -10.03 -2.90
CA ILE A 309 4.40 -11.18 -3.82
C ILE A 309 5.55 -10.96 -4.81
N SER A 310 6.37 -11.99 -5.03
CA SER A 310 7.43 -11.96 -6.05
C SER A 310 6.86 -11.83 -7.45
N MET A 311 7.63 -11.23 -8.36
CA MET A 311 7.16 -10.86 -9.70
C MET A 311 6.83 -12.04 -10.62
N ASP A 312 7.20 -13.25 -10.22
CA ASP A 312 6.86 -14.52 -10.85
C ASP A 312 5.68 -15.24 -10.19
N ASP A 313 4.98 -14.58 -9.25
CA ASP A 313 3.86 -15.11 -8.46
C ASP A 313 4.17 -16.40 -7.68
N LYS A 314 5.46 -16.68 -7.45
CA LYS A 314 5.89 -17.91 -6.80
C LYS A 314 6.04 -17.79 -5.29
N TYR A 315 6.40 -16.60 -4.79
CA TYR A 315 6.71 -16.39 -3.39
C TYR A 315 5.87 -15.27 -2.79
N LEU A 316 5.31 -15.55 -1.61
CA LEU A 316 4.72 -14.56 -0.72
C LEU A 316 5.69 -14.29 0.43
N TYR A 317 5.97 -13.03 0.68
CA TYR A 317 6.75 -12.56 1.81
C TYR A 317 5.82 -11.86 2.79
N LEU A 318 6.05 -12.08 4.08
CA LEU A 318 5.35 -11.39 5.15
C LEU A 318 6.33 -11.00 6.25
N ASN A 319 6.01 -9.93 6.97
CA ASN A 319 6.72 -9.57 8.19
C ASN A 319 5.80 -9.72 9.40
N ASN A 320 6.32 -10.23 10.51
CA ASN A 320 5.64 -10.21 11.80
C ASN A 320 6.34 -9.15 12.65
N TRP A 321 5.75 -7.95 12.69
CA TRP A 321 6.38 -6.80 13.30
C TRP A 321 6.68 -6.98 14.79
N LEU A 322 5.77 -7.63 15.52
CA LEU A 322 5.91 -7.85 16.96
C LEU A 322 6.72 -9.10 17.29
N HIS A 323 6.73 -10.12 16.43
CA HIS A 323 7.65 -11.25 16.60
C HIS A 323 9.09 -10.89 16.22
N GLY A 324 9.28 -9.95 15.28
CA GLY A 324 10.60 -9.57 14.80
C GLY A 324 11.17 -10.51 13.75
N ASP A 325 10.31 -11.14 12.93
CA ASP A 325 10.75 -12.01 11.83
C ASP A 325 10.10 -11.69 10.49
N MET A 326 10.77 -12.10 9.42
CA MET A 326 10.23 -12.12 8.06
C MET A 326 10.20 -13.56 7.55
N ARG A 327 9.15 -13.91 6.83
CA ARG A 327 8.94 -15.24 6.28
C ARG A 327 8.72 -15.20 4.78
N GLN A 328 9.16 -16.26 4.11
CA GLN A 328 8.92 -16.53 2.70
C GLN A 328 8.13 -17.82 2.56
N TYR A 329 7.02 -17.75 1.85
CA TYR A 329 6.16 -18.89 1.52
C TYR A 329 6.18 -19.12 0.00
N ASP A 330 6.34 -20.37 -0.43
CA ASP A 330 6.07 -20.77 -1.81
C ASP A 330 4.56 -20.87 -2.00
N ILE A 331 4.01 -20.11 -2.95
CA ILE A 331 2.60 -20.01 -3.30
C ILE A 331 2.33 -20.51 -4.74
N SER A 332 3.19 -21.38 -5.28
CA SER A 332 2.93 -22.05 -6.57
C SER A 332 1.59 -22.80 -6.59
N ASP A 333 1.11 -23.21 -5.41
CA ASP A 333 -0.29 -23.51 -5.13
C ASP A 333 -0.82 -22.46 -4.13
N PRO A 334 -1.58 -21.44 -4.59
CA PRO A 334 -2.09 -20.36 -3.75
C PRO A 334 -2.96 -20.82 -2.58
N HIS A 335 -3.60 -21.98 -2.70
CA HIS A 335 -4.45 -22.56 -1.67
C HIS A 335 -3.65 -23.26 -0.56
N ASN A 336 -2.40 -23.64 -0.83
CA ASN A 336 -1.57 -24.39 0.12
C ASN A 336 -0.13 -23.82 0.19
N PRO A 337 0.06 -22.59 0.71
CA PRO A 337 1.37 -21.99 0.85
C PRO A 337 2.32 -22.82 1.71
N LYS A 338 3.59 -22.86 1.33
CA LYS A 338 4.63 -23.63 2.06
C LYS A 338 5.74 -22.73 2.55
N LEU A 339 5.97 -22.70 3.86
CA LEU A 339 7.10 -21.95 4.42
C LEU A 339 8.43 -22.49 3.85
N THR A 340 9.22 -21.61 3.24
CA THR A 340 10.51 -21.95 2.61
C THR A 340 11.69 -21.16 3.16
N GLY A 341 11.45 -20.08 3.89
CA GLY A 341 12.50 -19.27 4.52
C GLY A 341 11.96 -18.42 5.66
N GLN A 342 12.82 -18.18 6.65
CA GLN A 342 12.54 -17.31 7.79
C GLN A 342 13.84 -16.65 8.25
N VAL A 343 13.78 -15.35 8.55
CA VAL A 343 14.89 -14.59 9.14
C VAL A 343 14.37 -13.75 10.31
N TRP A 344 15.17 -13.64 11.36
CA TRP A 344 14.88 -12.81 12.54
C TRP A 344 15.68 -11.51 12.44
N MET A 345 15.08 -10.40 12.85
CA MET A 345 15.65 -9.05 12.77
C MET A 345 16.08 -8.51 14.14
#